data_AF-M7N2V4-F1
#
_entry.id   AF-M7N2V4-F1
#
_cell.length_a   1.000
_cell.length_b   1.000
_cell.length_c   1.000
_cell.angle_alpha   90.00
_cell.angle_beta   90.00
_cell.angle_gamma   90.00
#
_symmetry.space_group_name_H-M   'P 1'
#
loop_
_entity.id
_entity.type
_entity.pdbx_description
1 polymer ?
#
loop_
_entity_poly.entity_id
_entity_poly.type
_entity_poly.pdbx_seq_one_letter_code
_entity_poly.pdbx_strand_id
1 'polypeptide(L)'
;MRYCSFFYTCLLLATMLGCSPADREAPATKTGGQRGQITLIFQQAPDHTRYTLANGQELSAGSALQYMDDAGISRLLELAHAPATDTLRLATRRPWVEVEYTYRGADRLSYLLHRGDTVLFSFNDSLPQARVLNRPAHQTGLNYEVLKRQRLSGGDFPAQLKYLSGMAYAFYGFADTTPLAEQLQQGEQRAAAEAEKQFALEQQFLDSLQAAGTISDPHFSFYKEKNGYQQAELALRQGRMSRNELKKLLAQGPDSLLAYFFYQNFLRTAVSQLYWTPASAGGSQRLPAVYDSIWASPYFSTNAKKALLLAYMKRIAEQSPRQEVQRYLSRFRTQVQDTALVNYITTTFQLEAAPAGAEGMLMDLNKRNYPCRRYWTGSGAGWCM
;
A
#
# COMPACT_ATOMS: atom_id res chain seq x y z
N MET A 1 -8.97 57.53 -52.38
CA MET A 1 -7.81 56.68 -52.69
C MET A 1 -6.84 56.66 -51.50
N ARG A 2 -7.06 55.79 -50.52
CA ARG A 2 -6.09 55.47 -49.46
C ARG A 2 -6.35 54.06 -48.93
N TYR A 3 -5.27 53.39 -48.53
CA TYR A 3 -5.17 52.07 -47.87
C TYR A 3 -5.03 50.83 -48.77
N CYS A 4 -3.83 50.65 -49.31
CA CYS A 4 -3.26 49.35 -49.71
C CYS A 4 -1.76 49.38 -49.42
N SER A 5 -1.35 49.29 -48.14
CA SER A 5 0.08 49.12 -47.78
C SER A 5 0.29 48.71 -46.32
N PHE A 6 -0.44 47.70 -45.83
CA PHE A 6 -0.22 47.17 -44.47
C PHE A 6 -0.15 45.64 -44.38
N PHE A 7 -0.21 44.92 -45.51
CA PHE A 7 -0.22 43.45 -45.52
C PHE A 7 1.13 42.78 -45.74
N TYR A 8 2.19 43.54 -46.09
CA TYR A 8 3.49 42.95 -46.39
C TYR A 8 4.45 42.84 -45.19
N THR A 9 4.15 43.48 -44.07
CA THR A 9 5.07 43.52 -42.91
C THR A 9 4.86 42.38 -41.89
N CYS A 10 3.75 41.63 -41.97
CA CYS A 10 3.51 40.48 -41.08
C CYS A 10 4.02 39.13 -41.63
N LEU A 11 4.41 39.05 -42.92
CA LEU A 11 4.86 37.78 -43.52
C LEU A 11 6.37 37.51 -43.32
N LEU A 12 7.14 38.52 -42.91
CA LEU A 12 8.61 38.44 -42.75
C LEU A 12 9.07 38.18 -41.31
N LEU A 13 8.15 38.08 -40.33
CA LEU A 13 8.47 37.70 -38.94
C LEU A 13 8.24 36.21 -38.65
N ALA A 14 7.74 35.42 -39.61
CA ALA A 14 7.42 34.00 -39.43
C ALA A 14 8.56 33.03 -39.79
N THR A 15 9.71 33.53 -40.29
CA THR A 15 10.82 32.68 -40.76
C THR A 15 12.03 32.64 -39.82
N MET A 16 11.97 33.30 -38.65
CA MET A 16 13.07 33.37 -37.67
C MET A 16 12.80 32.58 -36.38
N LEU A 17 11.78 31.72 -36.33
CA LEU A 17 11.66 30.70 -35.28
C LEU A 17 12.53 29.51 -35.66
N GLY A 18 13.84 29.67 -35.44
CA GLY A 18 14.83 28.62 -35.55
C GLY A 18 14.39 27.40 -34.73
N CYS A 19 14.29 26.27 -35.41
CA CYS A 19 14.28 24.96 -34.78
C CYS A 19 15.57 24.83 -33.97
N SER A 20 15.48 25.01 -32.65
CA SER A 20 16.48 24.46 -31.75
C SER A 20 16.62 22.97 -32.09
N PRO A 21 17.82 22.44 -32.28
CA PRO A 21 18.00 21.00 -32.42
C PRO A 21 17.51 20.38 -31.12
N ALA A 22 16.28 19.86 -31.17
CA ALA A 22 15.71 19.06 -30.10
C ALA A 22 16.74 18.00 -29.74
N ASP A 23 17.08 17.96 -28.46
CA ASP A 23 17.92 16.95 -27.85
C ASP A 23 17.55 15.59 -28.44
N ARG A 24 18.40 15.08 -29.34
CA ARG A 24 18.27 13.73 -29.86
C ARG A 24 18.59 12.81 -28.71
N GLU A 25 17.57 12.46 -27.94
CA GLU A 25 17.61 11.35 -27.01
C GLU A 25 18.25 10.17 -27.74
N ALA A 26 19.39 9.71 -27.22
CA ALA A 26 20.13 8.60 -27.80
C ALA A 26 19.16 7.42 -28.01
N PRO A 27 19.21 6.74 -29.17
CA PRO A 27 18.32 5.63 -29.45
C PRO A 27 18.44 4.61 -28.33
N ALA A 28 17.34 4.42 -27.60
CA ALA A 28 17.26 3.49 -26.49
C ALA A 28 17.79 2.13 -26.96
N THR A 29 18.98 1.77 -26.48
CA THR A 29 19.55 0.44 -26.69
C THR A 29 18.52 -0.56 -26.20
N LYS A 30 18.00 -1.39 -27.13
CA LYS A 30 17.06 -2.47 -26.83
C LYS A 30 17.74 -3.47 -25.89
N THR A 31 17.73 -3.18 -24.60
CA THR A 31 17.98 -4.18 -23.56
C THR A 31 16.89 -5.22 -23.73
N GLY A 32 17.27 -6.41 -24.18
CA GLY A 32 16.36 -7.54 -24.38
C GLY A 32 15.75 -7.96 -23.04
N GLY A 33 14.67 -7.29 -22.64
CA GLY A 33 13.94 -7.61 -21.42
C GLY A 33 13.51 -9.08 -21.46
N GLN A 34 13.90 -9.84 -20.43
CA GLN A 34 13.44 -11.22 -20.30
C GLN A 34 11.91 -11.21 -20.23
N ARG A 35 11.26 -11.87 -21.18
CA ARG A 35 9.80 -11.96 -21.27
C ARG A 35 9.23 -12.44 -19.92
N GLY A 36 8.32 -11.68 -19.33
CA GLY A 36 7.61 -12.06 -18.10
C GLY A 36 8.17 -11.49 -16.79
N GLN A 37 9.10 -10.53 -16.84
CA GLN A 37 9.60 -9.84 -15.64
C GLN A 37 9.38 -8.34 -15.73
N ILE A 38 9.16 -7.69 -14.58
CA ILE A 38 9.24 -6.24 -14.42
C ILE A 38 10.61 -5.93 -13.83
N THR A 39 11.35 -5.01 -14.43
CA THR A 39 12.65 -4.55 -13.92
C THR A 39 12.50 -3.16 -13.34
N LEU A 40 12.89 -2.96 -12.09
CA LEU A 40 12.86 -1.67 -11.41
C LEU A 40 14.31 -1.22 -11.19
N ILE A 41 14.65 -0.01 -11.59
CA ILE A 41 15.99 0.57 -11.46
C ILE A 41 15.87 1.80 -10.56
N PHE A 42 16.69 1.88 -9.51
CA PHE A 42 16.64 2.96 -8.51
C PHE A 42 17.91 3.80 -8.59
N GLN A 43 17.80 5.01 -9.15
CA GLN A 43 18.94 5.93 -9.18
C GLN A 43 19.06 6.65 -7.84
N GLN A 44 19.99 6.20 -6.99
CA GLN A 44 20.33 6.84 -5.72
C GLN A 44 19.10 7.05 -4.81
N ALA A 45 18.32 5.98 -4.59
CA ALA A 45 17.13 6.05 -3.74
C ALA A 45 17.50 6.56 -2.33
N PRO A 46 16.90 7.67 -1.86
CA PRO A 46 17.07 8.11 -0.48
C PRO A 46 16.36 7.16 0.47
N ASP A 47 16.69 7.24 1.76
CA ASP A 47 15.95 6.50 2.78
C ASP A 47 14.57 7.13 3.02
N HIS A 48 13.54 6.52 2.45
CA HIS A 48 12.15 6.87 2.72
C HIS A 48 11.49 6.00 3.79
N THR A 49 12.23 5.06 4.38
CA THR A 49 11.70 4.19 5.42
C THR A 49 11.53 4.89 6.75
N ARG A 50 12.07 6.11 6.90
CA ARG A 50 11.98 6.92 8.12
C ARG A 50 11.46 8.31 7.83
N TYR A 51 10.81 8.91 8.82
CA TYR A 51 10.39 10.30 8.77
C TYR A 51 10.21 10.88 10.17
N THR A 52 10.80 12.04 10.43
CA THR A 52 10.61 12.75 11.68
C THR A 52 9.49 13.77 11.54
N LEU A 53 8.45 13.59 12.35
CA LEU A 53 7.34 14.54 12.48
C LEU A 53 7.81 15.85 13.13
N ALA A 54 7.02 16.91 12.98
CA ALA A 54 7.34 18.23 13.54
C ALA A 54 7.49 18.22 15.07
N ASN A 55 6.85 17.26 15.74
CA ASN A 55 6.95 17.05 17.20
C ASN A 55 8.16 16.16 17.60
N GLY A 56 9.05 15.80 16.67
CA GLY A 56 10.23 14.98 16.91
C GLY A 56 9.97 13.46 16.91
N GLN A 57 8.72 13.01 16.79
CA GLN A 57 8.42 11.57 16.69
C GLN A 57 8.91 10.99 15.36
N GLU A 58 9.56 9.84 15.39
CA GLU A 58 10.02 9.14 14.20
C GLU A 58 8.98 8.10 13.75
N LEU A 59 8.55 8.20 12.51
CA LEU A 59 7.77 7.18 11.81
C LEU A 59 8.73 6.28 11.06
N SER A 60 8.60 4.97 11.22
CA SER A 60 9.41 3.99 10.50
C SER A 60 8.55 2.94 9.80
N ALA A 61 8.79 2.77 8.51
CA ALA A 61 8.32 1.64 7.75
C ALA A 61 9.38 0.54 7.77
N GLY A 62 8.98 -0.70 8.00
CA GLY A 62 9.90 -1.85 7.98
C GLY A 62 10.41 -2.25 6.59
N SER A 63 10.02 -1.57 5.51
CA SER A 63 10.45 -1.89 4.14
C SER A 63 10.39 -0.65 3.24
N ALA A 64 11.20 -0.62 2.18
CA ALA A 64 11.18 0.45 1.19
C ALA A 64 10.17 0.16 0.07
N LEU A 65 10.01 -1.11 -0.30
CA LEU A 65 9.15 -1.55 -1.38
C LEU A 65 8.31 -2.74 -0.94
N GLN A 66 7.10 -2.83 -1.50
CA GLN A 66 6.31 -4.05 -1.42
C GLN A 66 5.51 -4.30 -2.70
N TYR A 67 5.32 -5.57 -2.99
CA TYR A 67 4.45 -6.02 -4.07
C TYR A 67 3.84 -7.36 -3.68
N MET A 68 2.76 -7.74 -4.34
CA MET A 68 2.18 -9.06 -4.16
C MET A 68 2.68 -9.98 -5.26
N ASP A 69 3.10 -11.20 -4.97
CA ASP A 69 3.46 -12.17 -6.00
C ASP A 69 2.23 -12.87 -6.61
N ASP A 70 2.47 -13.76 -7.56
CA ASP A 70 1.39 -14.50 -8.24
C ASP A 70 0.69 -15.54 -7.35
N ALA A 71 1.23 -15.85 -6.17
CA ALA A 71 0.58 -16.68 -5.16
C ALA A 71 -0.26 -15.84 -4.17
N GLY A 72 -0.31 -14.51 -4.33
CA GLY A 72 -1.00 -13.62 -3.42
C GLY A 72 -0.20 -13.32 -2.14
N ILE A 73 1.08 -13.66 -2.11
CA ILE A 73 1.96 -13.41 -0.96
C ILE A 73 2.55 -12.00 -1.09
N SER A 74 2.40 -11.18 -0.04
CA SER A 74 3.10 -9.90 0.04
C SER A 74 4.60 -10.12 0.22
N ARG A 75 5.38 -9.54 -0.68
CA ARG A 75 6.84 -9.52 -0.67
C ARG A 75 7.31 -8.13 -0.28
N LEU A 76 8.05 -8.07 0.83
CA LEU A 76 8.70 -6.86 1.31
C LEU A 76 10.13 -6.87 0.81
N LEU A 77 10.57 -5.73 0.27
CA LEU A 77 11.93 -5.55 -0.22
C LEU A 77 12.55 -4.36 0.52
N GLU A 78 13.69 -4.62 1.16
CA GLU A 78 14.53 -3.57 1.70
C GLU A 78 15.42 -3.03 0.56
N LEU A 79 15.37 -1.73 0.32
CA LEU A 79 16.40 -1.06 -0.46
C LEU A 79 17.52 -0.77 0.52
N ALA A 80 18.56 -1.61 0.51
CA ALA A 80 19.74 -1.35 1.33
C ALA A 80 20.27 0.07 1.02
N HIS A 81 20.64 0.84 2.03
CA HIS A 81 21.19 2.20 1.87
C HIS A 81 22.47 2.24 1.03
N ALA A 82 23.04 1.09 0.72
CA ALA A 82 24.07 0.91 -0.29
C ALA A 82 23.89 -0.47 -0.94
N PRO A 83 23.36 -0.60 -2.17
CA PRO A 83 23.35 -1.89 -2.82
C PRO A 83 24.52 -1.99 -3.81
N ALA A 84 25.10 -3.19 -3.87
CA ALA A 84 25.86 -3.65 -5.02
C ALA A 84 24.99 -3.73 -6.31
N THR A 85 23.66 -3.55 -6.21
CA THR A 85 22.71 -3.55 -7.34
C THR A 85 21.56 -2.57 -7.12
N ASP A 86 21.48 -1.53 -7.96
CA ASP A 86 20.38 -0.57 -8.06
C ASP A 86 19.11 -1.13 -8.74
N THR A 87 19.12 -2.42 -9.10
CA THR A 87 18.13 -3.03 -9.99
C THR A 87 17.44 -4.21 -9.30
N LEU A 88 16.10 -4.19 -9.29
CA LEU A 88 15.24 -5.27 -8.82
C LEU A 88 14.48 -5.91 -9.99
N ARG A 89 14.27 -7.22 -9.93
CA ARG A 89 13.49 -7.95 -10.95
C ARG A 89 12.32 -8.68 -10.29
N LEU A 90 11.11 -8.40 -10.78
CA LEU A 90 9.87 -8.99 -10.29
C LEU A 90 9.33 -9.96 -11.35
N ALA A 91 9.34 -11.25 -11.07
CA ALA A 91 8.73 -12.24 -11.93
C ALA A 91 7.20 -12.25 -11.72
N THR A 92 6.42 -12.18 -12.81
CA THR A 92 4.96 -12.22 -12.72
C THR A 92 4.31 -12.72 -14.00
N ARG A 93 3.22 -13.46 -13.85
CA ARG A 93 2.32 -13.87 -14.93
C ARG A 93 1.19 -12.87 -15.14
N ARG A 94 0.87 -12.03 -14.15
CA ARG A 94 -0.20 -11.03 -14.24
C ARG A 94 0.19 -9.93 -15.23
N PRO A 95 -0.78 -9.38 -15.99
CA PRO A 95 -0.51 -8.29 -16.92
C PRO A 95 -0.11 -6.99 -16.18
N TRP A 96 -0.70 -6.76 -15.01
CA TRP A 96 -0.47 -5.58 -14.19
C TRP A 96 -0.10 -5.99 -12.76
N VAL A 97 0.84 -5.27 -12.17
CA VAL A 97 1.29 -5.47 -10.79
C VAL A 97 1.33 -4.12 -10.09
N GLU A 98 0.66 -4.02 -8.94
CA GLU A 98 0.85 -2.91 -8.03
C GLU A 98 2.17 -3.10 -7.26
N VAL A 99 3.02 -2.07 -7.32
CA VAL A 99 4.20 -1.93 -6.48
C VAL A 99 3.99 -0.72 -5.59
N GLU A 100 4.03 -0.90 -4.28
CA GLU A 100 3.99 0.20 -3.32
C GLU A 100 5.40 0.57 -2.87
N TYR A 101 5.74 1.84 -3.02
CA TYR A 101 6.98 2.44 -2.54
C TYR A 101 6.70 3.24 -1.26
N THR A 102 7.45 2.98 -0.20
CA THR A 102 7.36 3.75 1.05
C THR A 102 7.80 5.17 0.80
N TYR A 103 7.02 6.13 1.28
CA TYR A 103 7.35 7.53 1.24
C TYR A 103 7.17 8.15 2.62
N ARG A 104 8.20 8.87 3.10
CA ARG A 104 8.20 9.55 4.40
C ARG A 104 7.74 8.65 5.56
N GLY A 105 8.28 7.43 5.65
CA GLY A 105 8.11 6.51 6.79
C GLY A 105 6.70 5.94 7.03
N ALA A 106 5.64 6.56 6.52
CA ALA A 106 4.26 6.17 6.77
C ALA A 106 3.36 6.16 5.53
N ASP A 107 3.68 6.92 4.47
CA ASP A 107 2.92 6.91 3.23
C ASP A 107 3.39 5.78 2.30
N ARG A 108 2.50 5.35 1.41
CA ARG A 108 2.76 4.35 0.38
C ARG A 108 2.27 4.89 -0.96
N LEU A 109 3.20 5.02 -1.91
CA LEU A 109 2.92 5.41 -3.28
C LEU A 109 2.73 4.16 -4.12
N SER A 110 1.52 3.93 -4.63
CA SER A 110 1.24 2.82 -5.54
C SER A 110 1.64 3.17 -6.97
N TYR A 111 2.35 2.25 -7.62
CA TYR A 111 2.68 2.28 -9.03
C TYR A 111 2.09 1.04 -9.70
N LEU A 112 1.25 1.23 -10.72
CA LEU A 112 0.66 0.14 -11.50
C LEU A 112 1.54 -0.15 -12.72
N LEU A 113 2.29 -1.24 -12.67
CA LEU A 113 3.30 -1.56 -13.67
C LEU A 113 2.85 -2.70 -14.58
N HIS A 114 3.17 -2.61 -15.86
CA HIS A 114 2.83 -3.67 -16.82
C HIS A 114 3.94 -4.73 -16.88
N ARG A 115 3.55 -5.99 -17.04
CA ARG A 115 4.49 -7.10 -17.23
C ARG A 115 5.42 -6.82 -18.41
N GLY A 116 6.73 -6.93 -18.18
CA GLY A 116 7.76 -6.61 -19.17
C GLY A 116 8.32 -5.20 -19.06
N ASP A 117 7.77 -4.33 -18.21
CA ASP A 117 8.28 -2.96 -18.05
C ASP A 117 9.70 -2.95 -17.47
N THR A 118 10.54 -2.07 -17.99
CA THR A 118 11.76 -1.61 -17.33
C THR A 118 11.50 -0.20 -16.84
N VAL A 119 11.42 -0.02 -15.52
CA VAL A 119 11.00 1.21 -14.87
C VAL A 119 12.18 1.83 -14.14
N LEU A 120 12.51 3.06 -14.50
CA LEU A 120 13.48 3.87 -13.79
C LEU A 120 12.75 4.72 -12.73
N PHE A 121 13.18 4.60 -11.48
CA PHE A 121 12.84 5.50 -10.39
C PHE A 121 13.96 6.53 -10.23
N SER A 122 13.62 7.80 -10.47
CA SER A 122 14.44 8.97 -10.19
C SER A 122 13.83 9.78 -9.05
N PHE A 123 14.65 10.50 -8.29
CA PHE A 123 14.20 11.22 -7.11
C PHE A 123 14.47 12.72 -7.28
N ASN A 124 13.40 13.50 -7.44
CA ASN A 124 13.49 14.96 -7.47
C ASN A 124 13.03 15.51 -6.12
N ASP A 125 13.91 16.16 -5.37
CA ASP A 125 13.65 16.60 -3.98
C ASP A 125 13.10 15.46 -3.10
N SER A 126 13.63 14.25 -3.29
CA SER A 126 13.15 13.02 -2.63
C SER A 126 11.73 12.59 -3.03
N LEU A 127 11.09 13.16 -4.05
CA LEU A 127 9.85 12.59 -4.59
C LEU A 127 10.19 11.54 -5.66
N PRO A 128 9.77 10.28 -5.49
CA PRO A 128 10.03 9.22 -6.47
C PRO A 128 9.18 9.40 -7.72
N GLN A 129 9.84 9.59 -8.86
CA GLN A 129 9.24 9.63 -10.20
C GLN A 129 9.62 8.36 -10.95
N ALA A 130 8.62 7.65 -11.44
CA ALA A 130 8.78 6.45 -12.26
C ALA A 130 8.70 6.80 -13.74
N ARG A 131 9.55 6.17 -14.57
CA ARG A 131 9.52 6.28 -16.02
C ARG A 131 9.76 4.91 -16.66
N VAL A 132 8.87 4.49 -17.57
CA VAL A 132 9.09 3.28 -18.37
C VAL A 132 10.10 3.56 -19.49
N LEU A 133 11.15 2.75 -19.59
CA LEU A 133 12.27 2.94 -20.53
C LEU A 133 12.10 2.19 -21.85
N ASN A 134 11.30 1.13 -21.87
CA ASN A 134 11.27 0.17 -22.98
C ASN A 134 9.94 0.16 -23.76
N ARG A 135 9.06 1.11 -23.51
CA ARG A 135 7.86 1.41 -24.32
C ARG A 135 7.29 2.80 -23.99
N PRO A 136 6.45 3.37 -24.86
CA PRO A 136 5.63 4.51 -24.49
C PRO A 136 4.70 4.20 -23.30
N ALA A 137 4.55 5.16 -22.40
CA ALA A 137 3.68 5.07 -21.24
C ALA A 137 3.12 6.45 -20.88
N HIS A 138 1.89 6.48 -20.38
CA HIS A 138 1.26 7.68 -19.83
C HIS A 138 1.91 8.04 -18.50
N GLN A 139 2.78 9.05 -18.50
CA GLN A 139 3.52 9.48 -17.30
C GLN A 139 2.58 9.90 -16.17
N THR A 140 1.45 10.50 -16.51
CA THR A 140 0.41 10.89 -15.54
C THR A 140 -0.18 9.70 -14.80
N GLY A 141 -0.48 8.59 -15.50
CA GLY A 141 -0.99 7.38 -14.86
C GLY A 141 0.06 6.69 -14.00
N LEU A 142 1.29 6.61 -14.51
CA LEU A 142 2.41 5.98 -13.81
C LEU A 142 2.77 6.71 -12.51
N ASN A 143 2.72 8.05 -12.51
CA ASN A 143 3.04 8.90 -11.36
C ASN A 143 1.80 9.52 -10.69
N TYR A 144 0.63 8.93 -10.89
CA TYR A 144 -0.64 9.50 -10.42
C TYR A 144 -0.64 9.79 -8.93
N GLU A 145 -0.15 8.85 -8.11
CA GLU A 145 -0.09 9.02 -6.66
C GLU A 145 0.76 10.24 -6.28
N VAL A 146 1.88 10.49 -6.96
CA VAL A 146 2.70 11.69 -6.72
C VAL A 146 1.96 12.97 -7.11
N LEU A 147 1.35 12.99 -8.30
CA LEU A 147 0.57 14.12 -8.79
C LEU A 147 -0.60 14.44 -7.86
N LYS A 148 -1.26 13.40 -7.33
CA LYS A 148 -2.33 13.52 -6.36
C LYS A 148 -1.87 14.25 -5.09
N ARG A 149 -0.72 13.87 -4.49
CA ARG A 149 -0.20 14.57 -3.29
C ARG A 149 0.02 16.05 -3.57
N GLN A 150 0.67 16.35 -4.70
CA GLN A 150 0.99 17.73 -5.08
C GLN A 150 -0.28 18.56 -5.29
N ARG A 151 -1.29 17.99 -5.97
CA ARG A 151 -2.53 18.70 -6.34
C ARG A 151 -3.53 18.81 -5.19
N LEU A 152 -3.73 17.73 -4.43
CA LEU A 152 -4.86 17.59 -3.49
C LEU A 152 -4.44 17.69 -2.02
N SER A 153 -3.16 17.43 -1.72
CA SER A 153 -2.62 17.45 -0.36
C SER A 153 -1.56 18.53 -0.16
N GLY A 154 -1.26 19.34 -1.18
CA GLY A 154 -0.23 20.39 -1.10
C GLY A 154 1.18 19.86 -0.80
N GLY A 155 1.45 18.59 -1.15
CA GLY A 155 2.72 17.92 -0.83
C GLY A 155 2.82 17.39 0.61
N ASP A 156 1.75 17.48 1.39
CA ASP A 156 1.61 16.85 2.71
C ASP A 156 1.04 15.42 2.60
N PHE A 157 0.98 14.70 3.72
CA PHE A 157 0.35 13.40 3.83
C PHE A 157 -1.16 13.46 3.48
N PRO A 158 -1.70 12.46 2.77
CA PRO A 158 -3.15 12.37 2.53
C PRO A 158 -3.93 12.32 3.85
N ALA A 159 -5.07 13.00 3.92
CA ALA A 159 -5.89 13.04 5.13
C ALA A 159 -6.39 11.64 5.53
N GLN A 160 -6.63 10.78 4.54
CA GLN A 160 -6.93 9.37 4.80
C GLN A 160 -5.83 8.67 5.60
N LEU A 161 -4.55 8.89 5.27
CA LEU A 161 -3.45 8.28 6.02
C LEU A 161 -3.41 8.80 7.47
N LYS A 162 -3.61 10.12 7.65
CA LYS A 162 -3.69 10.74 8.98
C LYS A 162 -4.77 10.07 9.83
N TYR A 163 -5.94 9.83 9.23
CA TYR A 163 -7.04 9.13 9.90
C TYR A 163 -6.72 7.65 10.19
N LEU A 164 -6.28 6.89 9.18
CA LEU A 164 -6.08 5.44 9.29
C LEU A 164 -4.90 5.04 10.18
N SER A 165 -3.90 5.91 10.31
CA SER A 165 -2.74 5.66 11.16
C SER A 165 -3.06 5.74 12.66
N GLY A 166 -4.20 6.32 13.06
CA GLY A 166 -4.49 6.64 14.46
C GLY A 166 -3.58 7.72 15.05
N MET A 167 -2.74 8.35 14.22
CA MET A 167 -1.78 9.38 14.61
C MET A 167 -2.17 10.76 14.08
N ALA A 168 -3.44 10.97 13.73
CA ALA A 168 -3.94 12.25 13.23
C ALA A 168 -3.48 13.44 14.10
N TYR A 169 -3.48 13.26 15.42
CA TYR A 169 -3.01 14.27 16.37
C TYR A 169 -1.57 14.73 16.13
N ALA A 170 -0.67 13.81 15.78
CA ALA A 170 0.73 14.11 15.53
C ALA A 170 0.95 14.91 14.23
N PHE A 171 -0.01 14.86 13.30
CA PHE A 171 0.04 15.62 12.05
C PHE A 171 -0.53 17.04 12.16
N TYR A 172 -1.41 17.31 13.12
CA TYR A 172 -2.10 18.62 13.21
C TYR A 172 -1.46 19.62 14.17
N GLY A 173 -0.47 19.21 14.98
CA GLY A 173 0.30 20.11 15.82
C GLY A 173 -0.59 20.86 16.83
N PHE A 174 -1.36 20.12 17.63
CA PHE A 174 -2.17 20.69 18.70
C PHE A 174 -1.29 21.40 19.75
N ALA A 175 -1.85 22.42 20.40
CA ALA A 175 -1.14 23.13 21.46
C ALA A 175 -0.85 22.20 22.65
N ASP A 176 0.29 22.38 23.30
CA ASP A 176 0.73 21.56 24.44
C ASP A 176 -0.25 21.57 25.62
N THR A 177 -1.14 22.56 25.67
CA THR A 177 -2.16 22.72 26.72
C THR A 177 -3.44 21.94 26.46
N THR A 178 -3.69 21.46 25.24
CA THR A 178 -4.88 20.66 24.92
C THR A 178 -4.73 19.24 25.49
N PRO A 179 -5.68 18.71 26.27
CA PRO A 179 -5.60 17.34 26.77
C PRO A 179 -5.46 16.31 25.63
N LEU A 180 -4.60 15.31 25.78
CA LEU A 180 -4.32 14.31 24.73
C LEU A 180 -5.58 13.62 24.19
N ALA A 181 -6.53 13.28 25.06
CA ALA A 181 -7.79 12.65 24.64
C ALA A 181 -8.60 13.56 23.69
N GLU A 182 -8.60 14.86 23.95
CA GLU A 182 -9.24 15.86 23.08
C GLU A 182 -8.46 16.02 21.77
N GLN A 183 -7.12 16.04 21.80
CA GLN A 183 -6.30 16.09 20.59
C GLN A 183 -6.54 14.88 19.68
N LEU A 184 -6.63 13.67 20.26
CA LEU A 184 -6.94 12.45 19.53
C LEU A 184 -8.29 12.55 18.84
N GLN A 185 -9.33 12.90 19.60
CA GLN A 185 -10.69 13.02 19.08
C GLN A 185 -10.79 14.10 17.98
N GLN A 186 -10.24 15.29 18.22
CA GLN A 186 -10.27 16.40 17.25
C GLN A 186 -9.45 16.06 16.00
N GLY A 187 -8.28 15.44 16.17
CA GLY A 187 -7.42 15.01 15.08
C GLY A 187 -8.14 13.98 14.19
N GLU A 188 -8.75 12.96 14.78
CA GLU A 188 -9.52 11.96 14.04
C GLU A 188 -10.71 12.58 13.28
N GLN A 189 -11.51 13.42 13.94
CA GLN A 189 -12.66 14.08 13.32
C GLN A 189 -12.22 14.97 12.14
N ARG A 190 -11.15 15.74 12.33
CA ARG A 190 -10.60 16.60 11.28
C ARG A 190 -10.06 15.78 10.11
N ALA A 191 -9.25 14.75 10.38
CA ALA A 191 -8.69 13.89 9.34
C ALA A 191 -9.78 13.17 8.54
N ALA A 192 -10.83 12.69 9.21
CA ALA A 192 -11.98 12.10 8.56
C ALA A 192 -12.70 13.08 7.62
N ALA A 193 -13.02 14.29 8.08
CA ALA A 193 -13.70 15.29 7.27
C ALA A 193 -12.85 15.75 6.07
N GLU A 194 -11.54 15.95 6.29
CA GLU A 194 -10.59 16.27 5.22
C GLU A 194 -10.46 15.12 4.20
N ALA A 195 -10.47 13.87 4.65
CA ALA A 195 -10.40 12.70 3.78
C ALA A 195 -11.64 12.58 2.86
N GLU A 196 -12.85 12.81 3.39
CA GLU A 196 -14.07 12.82 2.57
C GLU A 196 -14.02 13.85 1.46
N LYS A 197 -13.58 15.07 1.78
CA LYS A 197 -13.37 16.12 0.78
C LYS A 197 -12.30 15.72 -0.25
N GLN A 198 -11.17 15.18 0.21
CA GLN A 198 -10.08 14.76 -0.67
C GLN A 198 -10.52 13.66 -1.63
N PHE A 199 -11.33 12.69 -1.20
CA PHE A 199 -11.84 11.64 -2.06
C PHE A 199 -12.76 12.16 -3.19
N ALA A 200 -13.60 13.16 -2.90
CA ALA A 200 -14.42 13.81 -3.91
C ALA A 200 -13.55 14.57 -4.93
N LEU A 201 -12.54 15.31 -4.45
CA LEU A 201 -11.57 15.99 -5.32
C LEU A 201 -10.72 15.01 -6.13
N GLU A 202 -10.36 13.86 -5.54
CA GLU A 202 -9.62 12.79 -6.19
C GLU A 202 -10.40 12.20 -7.36
N GLN A 203 -11.71 11.97 -7.16
CA GLN A 203 -12.60 11.49 -8.22
C GLN A 203 -12.68 12.49 -9.37
N GLN A 204 -12.92 13.78 -9.07
CA GLN A 204 -12.96 14.84 -10.09
C GLN A 204 -11.63 14.94 -10.84
N PHE A 205 -10.52 14.83 -10.12
CA PHE A 205 -9.18 14.85 -10.72
C PHE A 205 -9.00 13.66 -11.66
N LEU A 206 -9.31 12.42 -11.24
CA LEU A 206 -9.23 11.22 -12.09
C LEU A 206 -10.08 11.34 -13.35
N ASP A 207 -11.32 11.79 -13.22
CA ASP A 207 -12.24 11.95 -14.35
C ASP A 207 -11.71 13.00 -15.34
N SER A 208 -11.08 14.07 -14.85
CA SER A 208 -10.45 15.08 -15.71
C SER A 208 -9.25 14.52 -16.50
N LEU A 209 -8.43 13.67 -15.88
CA LEU A 209 -7.29 13.05 -16.53
C LEU A 209 -7.74 12.08 -17.64
N GLN A 210 -8.81 11.32 -17.36
CA GLN A 210 -9.41 10.38 -18.31
C GLN A 210 -10.05 11.11 -19.48
N ALA A 211 -10.82 12.18 -19.23
CA ALA A 211 -11.43 13.00 -20.27
C ALA A 211 -10.38 13.66 -21.18
N ALA A 212 -9.22 14.03 -20.63
CA ALA A 212 -8.10 14.58 -21.39
C ALA A 212 -7.24 13.52 -22.10
N GLY A 213 -7.53 12.21 -21.93
CA GLY A 213 -6.72 11.13 -22.50
C GLY A 213 -5.29 11.05 -21.95
N THR A 214 -5.04 11.66 -20.79
CA THR A 214 -3.69 11.75 -20.20
C THR A 214 -3.35 10.56 -19.29
N ILE A 215 -4.35 9.78 -18.90
CA ILE A 215 -4.23 8.52 -18.17
C ILE A 215 -4.79 7.39 -19.03
N SER A 216 -4.15 6.22 -18.99
CA SER A 216 -4.66 5.03 -19.70
C SER A 216 -5.77 4.35 -18.92
N ASP A 217 -6.70 3.67 -19.61
CA ASP A 217 -7.81 2.95 -18.97
C ASP A 217 -7.41 2.03 -17.80
N PRO A 218 -6.35 1.19 -17.89
CA PRO A 218 -5.98 0.32 -16.77
C PRO A 218 -5.60 1.10 -15.50
N HIS A 219 -4.88 2.22 -15.65
CA HIS A 219 -4.54 3.09 -14.53
C HIS A 219 -5.78 3.80 -13.98
N PHE A 220 -6.64 4.34 -14.85
CA PHE A 220 -7.87 4.98 -14.41
C PHE A 220 -8.78 4.02 -13.63
N SER A 221 -9.03 2.82 -14.17
CA SER A 221 -9.82 1.79 -13.48
C SER A 221 -9.20 1.43 -12.14
N PHE A 222 -7.88 1.21 -12.07
CA PHE A 222 -7.20 0.89 -10.82
C PHE A 222 -7.37 1.99 -9.76
N TYR A 223 -7.09 3.25 -10.09
CA TYR A 223 -7.20 4.33 -9.10
C TYR A 223 -8.65 4.67 -8.74
N LYS A 224 -9.59 4.49 -9.66
CA LYS A 224 -11.03 4.63 -9.38
C LYS A 224 -11.50 3.59 -8.37
N GLU A 225 -11.13 2.31 -8.57
CA GLU A 225 -11.43 1.24 -7.62
C GLU A 225 -10.74 1.48 -6.27
N LYS A 226 -9.47 1.89 -6.29
CA LYS A 226 -8.72 2.24 -5.07
C LYS A 226 -9.44 3.33 -4.28
N ASN A 227 -9.81 4.45 -4.91
CA ASN A 227 -10.56 5.54 -4.28
C ASN A 227 -11.89 5.04 -3.68
N GLY A 228 -12.65 4.23 -4.44
CA GLY A 228 -13.94 3.68 -3.98
C GLY A 228 -13.82 2.79 -2.73
N TYR A 229 -12.87 1.87 -2.70
CA TYR A 229 -12.65 1.00 -1.53
C TYR A 229 -12.04 1.74 -0.33
N GLN A 230 -11.24 2.77 -0.57
CA GLN A 230 -10.72 3.65 0.47
C GLN A 230 -11.83 4.49 1.13
N GLN A 231 -12.80 4.99 0.34
CA GLN A 231 -14.02 5.62 0.86
C GLN A 231 -14.87 4.64 1.67
N ALA A 232 -15.06 3.43 1.15
CA ALA A 232 -15.79 2.36 1.85
C ALA A 232 -15.13 2.00 3.19
N GLU A 233 -13.81 1.92 3.24
CA GLU A 233 -13.06 1.69 4.47
C GLU A 233 -13.26 2.81 5.49
N LEU A 234 -13.21 4.07 5.05
CA LEU A 234 -13.45 5.24 5.91
C LEU A 234 -14.87 5.19 6.51
N ALA A 235 -15.89 5.01 5.67
CA ALA A 235 -17.28 4.90 6.09
C ALA A 235 -17.49 3.75 7.09
N LEU A 236 -16.81 2.63 6.85
CA LEU A 236 -16.85 1.47 7.73
C LEU A 236 -16.24 1.75 9.11
N ARG A 237 -15.09 2.44 9.17
CA ARG A 237 -14.43 2.81 10.44
C ARG A 237 -15.20 3.84 11.26
N GLN A 238 -15.91 4.75 10.60
CA GLN A 238 -16.79 5.71 11.26
C GLN A 238 -18.16 5.13 11.64
N GLY A 239 -18.42 3.84 11.37
CA GLY A 239 -19.71 3.21 11.64
C GLY A 239 -20.85 3.72 10.75
N ARG A 240 -20.53 4.41 9.64
CA ARG A 240 -21.52 4.91 8.66
C ARG A 240 -21.97 3.85 7.66
N MET A 241 -21.24 2.73 7.57
CA MET A 241 -21.63 1.58 6.77
C MET A 241 -22.26 0.50 7.66
N SER A 242 -23.52 0.16 7.39
CA SER A 242 -24.21 -0.91 8.09
C SER A 242 -23.61 -2.28 7.76
N ARG A 243 -23.84 -3.26 8.64
CA ARG A 243 -23.42 -4.65 8.41
C ARG A 243 -24.02 -5.25 7.13
N ASN A 244 -25.23 -4.88 6.75
CA ASN A 244 -25.88 -5.40 5.54
C ASN A 244 -25.27 -4.79 4.28
N GLU A 245 -24.96 -3.49 4.29
CA GLU A 245 -24.24 -2.82 3.19
C GLU A 245 -22.84 -3.43 3.01
N LEU A 246 -22.12 -3.66 4.11
CA LEU A 246 -20.81 -4.32 4.06
C LEU A 246 -20.91 -5.72 3.45
N LYS A 247 -21.87 -6.54 3.88
CA LYS A 247 -22.08 -7.90 3.33
C LYS A 247 -22.39 -7.85 1.83
N LYS A 248 -23.20 -6.89 1.38
CA LYS A 248 -23.52 -6.69 -0.04
C LYS A 248 -22.26 -6.31 -0.83
N LEU A 249 -21.47 -5.38 -0.31
CA LEU A 249 -20.22 -4.95 -0.94
C LEU A 249 -19.22 -6.11 -1.04
N LEU A 250 -19.08 -6.92 0.01
CA LEU A 250 -18.22 -8.11 0.02
C LEU A 250 -18.67 -9.16 -1.01
N ALA A 251 -19.98 -9.40 -1.12
CA ALA A 251 -20.52 -10.36 -2.10
C ALA A 251 -20.33 -9.91 -3.57
N GLN A 252 -20.16 -8.61 -3.81
CA GLN A 252 -19.92 -8.02 -5.13
C GLN A 252 -18.43 -7.86 -5.45
N GLY A 253 -17.56 -7.95 -4.45
CA GLY A 253 -16.13 -7.73 -4.60
C GLY A 253 -15.46 -8.80 -5.46
N PRO A 254 -14.83 -8.43 -6.59
CA PRO A 254 -14.23 -9.40 -7.49
C PRO A 254 -12.86 -9.88 -7.00
N ASP A 255 -12.58 -11.17 -7.16
CA ASP A 255 -11.29 -11.80 -6.80
C ASP A 255 -10.09 -11.18 -7.53
N SER A 256 -10.31 -10.55 -8.68
CA SER A 256 -9.27 -9.85 -9.43
C SER A 256 -8.62 -8.72 -8.63
N LEU A 257 -9.32 -8.13 -7.65
CA LEU A 257 -8.79 -7.08 -6.79
C LEU A 257 -7.93 -7.61 -5.64
N LEU A 258 -7.93 -8.92 -5.37
CA LEU A 258 -7.09 -9.52 -4.31
C LEU A 258 -5.59 -9.31 -4.54
N ALA A 259 -5.21 -9.03 -5.79
CA ALA A 259 -3.86 -8.69 -6.20
C ALA A 259 -3.39 -7.31 -5.73
N TYR A 260 -4.29 -6.47 -5.22
CA TYR A 260 -4.02 -5.08 -4.84
C TYR A 260 -4.11 -4.85 -3.33
N PHE A 261 -3.20 -4.02 -2.81
CA PHE A 261 -3.07 -3.78 -1.37
C PHE A 261 -4.28 -3.06 -0.78
N PHE A 262 -4.85 -2.09 -1.51
CA PHE A 262 -6.03 -1.34 -1.03
C PHE A 262 -7.21 -2.27 -0.74
N TYR A 263 -7.45 -3.27 -1.60
CA TYR A 263 -8.55 -4.19 -1.42
C TYR A 263 -8.29 -5.18 -0.28
N GLN A 264 -7.05 -5.67 -0.15
CA GLN A 264 -6.69 -6.49 1.01
C GLN A 264 -6.80 -5.73 2.34
N ASN A 265 -6.43 -4.45 2.37
CA ASN A 265 -6.64 -3.58 3.54
C ASN A 265 -8.12 -3.46 3.87
N PHE A 266 -8.95 -3.16 2.86
CA PHE A 266 -10.40 -3.13 3.01
C PHE A 266 -10.96 -4.44 3.58
N LEU A 267 -10.57 -5.60 3.04
CA LEU A 267 -11.02 -6.90 3.53
C LEU A 267 -10.62 -7.14 5.00
N ARG A 268 -9.42 -6.74 5.41
CA ARG A 268 -8.97 -6.83 6.81
C ARG A 268 -9.84 -5.96 7.71
N THR A 269 -10.14 -4.73 7.29
CA THR A 269 -11.03 -3.83 8.03
C THR A 269 -12.46 -4.41 8.10
N ALA A 270 -12.97 -4.97 7.01
CA ALA A 270 -14.26 -5.67 6.97
C ALA A 270 -14.34 -6.83 7.96
N VAL A 271 -13.30 -7.68 8.04
CA VAL A 271 -13.22 -8.77 9.01
C VAL A 271 -13.27 -8.23 10.44
N SER A 272 -12.56 -7.14 10.73
CA SER A 272 -12.62 -6.52 12.06
C SER A 272 -14.05 -6.10 12.40
N GLN A 273 -14.75 -5.41 11.51
CA GLN A 273 -16.12 -4.96 11.83
C GLN A 273 -17.15 -6.09 11.93
N LEU A 274 -16.97 -7.19 11.19
CA LEU A 274 -17.89 -8.32 11.22
C LEU A 274 -17.68 -9.23 12.43
N TYR A 275 -16.43 -9.53 12.77
CA TYR A 275 -16.09 -10.62 13.69
C TYR A 275 -15.29 -10.18 14.91
N TRP A 276 -14.88 -8.91 14.98
CA TRP A 276 -14.22 -8.42 16.16
C TRP A 276 -15.21 -8.32 17.32
N THR A 277 -14.94 -9.11 18.35
CA THR A 277 -15.55 -8.95 19.65
C THR A 277 -14.46 -8.41 20.58
N PRO A 278 -14.62 -7.20 21.14
CA PRO A 278 -13.68 -6.75 22.16
C PRO A 278 -13.74 -7.76 23.30
N ALA A 279 -12.58 -8.27 23.71
CA ALA A 279 -12.55 -9.15 24.87
C ALA A 279 -13.04 -8.34 26.08
N SER A 280 -13.99 -8.90 26.83
CA SER A 280 -14.43 -8.33 28.09
C SER A 280 -13.21 -8.11 29.00
N ALA A 281 -12.98 -6.87 29.43
CA ALA A 281 -11.95 -6.46 30.40
C ALA A 281 -10.49 -6.85 30.05
N GLY A 282 -9.96 -6.29 28.95
CA GLY A 282 -8.50 -6.28 28.70
C GLY A 282 -7.89 -7.57 28.16
N GLY A 283 -8.72 -8.53 27.74
CA GLY A 283 -8.23 -9.75 27.09
C GLY A 283 -7.64 -9.49 25.71
N SER A 284 -6.56 -10.20 25.38
CA SER A 284 -6.01 -10.21 24.01
C SER A 284 -7.04 -10.80 23.02
N GLN A 285 -6.99 -10.33 21.78
CA GLN A 285 -7.86 -10.79 20.70
C GLN A 285 -7.77 -12.32 20.54
N ARG A 286 -8.93 -12.95 20.36
CA ARG A 286 -8.99 -14.37 19.99
C ARG A 286 -8.81 -14.53 18.48
N LEU A 287 -7.58 -14.33 17.97
CA LEU A 287 -7.22 -14.56 16.56
C LEU A 287 -7.74 -15.91 16.00
N PRO A 288 -7.64 -17.03 16.74
CA PRO A 288 -8.30 -18.31 16.42
C PRO A 288 -9.79 -18.20 16.04
N ALA A 289 -10.57 -17.45 16.83
CA ALA A 289 -12.01 -17.31 16.61
C ALA A 289 -12.32 -16.48 15.35
N VAL A 290 -11.50 -15.46 15.07
CA VAL A 290 -11.63 -14.69 13.83
C VAL A 290 -11.28 -15.54 12.62
N TYR A 291 -10.22 -16.35 12.69
CA TYR A 291 -9.85 -17.32 11.65
C TYR A 291 -11.04 -18.27 11.36
N ASP A 292 -11.66 -18.82 12.39
CA ASP A 292 -12.80 -19.72 12.25
C ASP A 292 -14.03 -19.03 11.65
N SER A 293 -14.25 -17.77 12.02
CA SER A 293 -15.33 -16.95 11.48
C SER A 293 -15.13 -16.62 10.00
N ILE A 294 -13.89 -16.37 9.57
CA ILE A 294 -13.54 -16.18 8.15
C ILE A 294 -13.84 -17.47 7.36
N TRP A 295 -13.40 -18.62 7.86
CA TRP A 295 -13.62 -19.90 7.20
C TRP A 295 -15.12 -20.20 7.02
N ALA A 296 -15.91 -20.01 8.08
CA ALA A 296 -17.35 -20.26 8.09
C ALA A 296 -18.16 -19.19 7.33
N SER A 297 -17.59 -18.02 7.05
CA SER A 297 -18.32 -16.91 6.45
C SER A 297 -18.83 -17.21 5.03
N PRO A 298 -20.11 -16.92 4.71
CA PRO A 298 -20.60 -17.00 3.34
C PRO A 298 -20.28 -15.74 2.52
N TYR A 299 -19.71 -14.69 3.13
CA TYR A 299 -19.56 -13.37 2.50
C TYR A 299 -18.25 -13.20 1.74
N PHE A 300 -17.29 -14.11 1.90
CA PHE A 300 -16.02 -14.08 1.19
C PHE A 300 -15.98 -15.19 0.16
N SER A 301 -15.49 -14.86 -1.04
CA SER A 301 -15.13 -15.85 -2.03
C SER A 301 -14.05 -16.80 -1.50
N THR A 302 -13.88 -17.94 -2.18
CA THR A 302 -12.83 -18.91 -1.84
C THR A 302 -11.44 -18.27 -1.82
N ASN A 303 -11.10 -17.42 -2.81
CA ASN A 303 -9.77 -16.80 -2.86
C ASN A 303 -9.61 -15.70 -1.80
N ALA A 304 -10.66 -14.91 -1.54
CA ALA A 304 -10.63 -13.92 -0.46
C ALA A 304 -10.45 -14.59 0.90
N LYS A 305 -11.12 -15.74 1.14
CA LYS A 305 -10.89 -16.56 2.35
C LYS A 305 -9.43 -16.99 2.44
N LYS A 306 -8.83 -17.53 1.37
CA LYS A 306 -7.42 -17.95 1.40
C LYS A 306 -6.48 -16.81 1.79
N ALA A 307 -6.65 -15.62 1.18
CA ALA A 307 -5.85 -14.44 1.49
C ALA A 307 -6.03 -13.97 2.96
N LEU A 308 -7.27 -13.94 3.44
CA LEU A 308 -7.59 -13.57 4.82
C LEU A 308 -7.07 -14.60 5.83
N LEU A 309 -7.26 -15.90 5.58
CA LEU A 309 -6.75 -16.97 6.42
C LEU A 309 -5.22 -16.97 6.46
N LEU A 310 -4.54 -16.65 5.35
CA LEU A 310 -3.10 -16.47 5.32
C LEU A 310 -2.69 -15.33 6.27
N ALA A 311 -3.33 -14.17 6.15
CA ALA A 311 -3.04 -13.02 7.01
C ALA A 311 -3.26 -13.33 8.50
N TYR A 312 -4.35 -14.02 8.85
CA TYR A 312 -4.62 -14.40 10.24
C TYR A 312 -3.73 -15.54 10.73
N MET A 313 -3.31 -16.47 9.88
CA MET A 313 -2.35 -17.50 10.24
C MET A 313 -0.99 -16.90 10.60
N LYS A 314 -0.53 -15.86 9.88
CA LYS A 314 0.67 -15.10 10.25
C LYS A 314 0.54 -14.52 11.66
N ARG A 315 -0.58 -13.82 11.93
CA ARG A 315 -0.83 -13.23 13.25
C ARG A 315 -0.91 -14.28 14.37
N ILE A 316 -1.52 -15.44 14.11
CA ILE A 316 -1.55 -16.57 15.06
C ILE A 316 -0.12 -17.06 15.31
N ALA A 317 0.69 -17.25 14.27
CA ALA A 317 2.09 -17.66 14.41
C ALA A 317 2.95 -16.65 15.19
N GLU A 318 2.69 -15.35 15.02
CA GLU A 318 3.40 -14.25 15.70
C GLU A 318 2.99 -14.09 17.17
N GLN A 319 1.72 -14.36 17.52
CA GLN A 319 1.13 -13.90 18.79
C GLN A 319 0.56 -15.02 19.68
N SER A 320 0.44 -16.25 19.17
CA SER A 320 -0.18 -17.37 19.91
C SER A 320 0.85 -18.40 20.39
N PRO A 321 0.53 -19.18 21.45
CA PRO A 321 1.40 -20.26 21.91
C PRO A 321 1.63 -21.33 20.81
N ARG A 322 2.80 -21.97 20.82
CA ARG A 322 3.21 -22.96 19.80
C ARG A 322 2.17 -24.06 19.54
N GLN A 323 1.50 -24.56 20.58
CA GLN A 323 0.44 -25.57 20.45
C GLN A 323 -0.73 -25.09 19.59
N GLU A 324 -1.14 -23.83 19.77
CA GLU A 324 -2.21 -23.21 19.00
C GLU A 324 -1.79 -22.96 17.56
N VAL A 325 -0.54 -22.51 17.35
CA VAL A 325 0.06 -22.36 16.01
C VAL A 325 0.03 -23.68 15.24
N GLN A 326 0.44 -24.79 15.86
CA GLN A 326 0.44 -26.10 15.23
C GLN A 326 -0.99 -26.58 14.90
N ARG A 327 -1.93 -26.38 15.81
CA ARG A 327 -3.36 -26.69 15.59
C ARG A 327 -3.91 -25.95 14.37
N TYR A 328 -3.69 -24.64 14.28
CA TYR A 328 -4.20 -23.83 13.17
C TYR A 328 -3.42 -24.03 11.87
N LEU A 329 -2.12 -24.36 11.93
CA LEU A 329 -1.36 -24.73 10.75
C LEU A 329 -1.90 -26.03 10.11
N SER A 330 -2.27 -27.03 10.91
CA SER A 330 -2.91 -28.26 10.42
C SER A 330 -4.25 -27.97 9.73
N ARG A 331 -5.06 -27.07 10.30
CA ARG A 331 -6.32 -26.63 9.69
C ARG A 331 -6.08 -25.86 8.40
N PHE A 332 -5.13 -24.93 8.39
CA PHE A 332 -4.75 -24.15 7.23
C PHE A 332 -4.33 -25.06 6.06
N ARG A 333 -3.50 -26.08 6.31
CA ARG A 333 -3.13 -27.10 5.32
C ARG A 333 -4.35 -27.78 4.70
N THR A 334 -5.30 -28.19 5.53
CA THR A 334 -6.51 -28.93 5.10
C THR A 334 -7.50 -28.04 4.35
N GLN A 335 -7.67 -26.80 4.79
CA GLN A 335 -8.68 -25.87 4.29
C GLN A 335 -8.23 -25.08 3.05
N VAL A 336 -6.97 -24.65 3.01
CA VAL A 336 -6.45 -23.80 1.91
C VAL A 336 -5.95 -24.64 0.75
N GLN A 337 -5.35 -25.81 1.04
CA GLN A 337 -4.81 -26.77 0.05
C GLN A 337 -3.85 -26.14 -0.99
N ASP A 338 -3.30 -24.96 -0.69
CA ASP A 338 -2.32 -24.27 -1.51
C ASP A 338 -0.94 -24.49 -0.91
N THR A 339 -0.13 -25.29 -1.59
CA THR A 339 1.20 -25.69 -1.14
C THR A 339 2.15 -24.50 -1.06
N ALA A 340 2.03 -23.50 -1.93
CA ALA A 340 2.86 -22.31 -1.88
C ALA A 340 2.57 -21.48 -0.62
N LEU A 341 1.29 -21.30 -0.27
CA LEU A 341 0.89 -20.57 0.94
C LEU A 341 1.27 -21.32 2.22
N VAL A 342 1.08 -22.64 2.25
CA VAL A 342 1.47 -23.49 3.39
C VAL A 342 2.99 -23.44 3.61
N ASN A 343 3.77 -23.57 2.53
CA ASN A 343 5.22 -23.52 2.59
C ASN A 343 5.71 -22.15 3.02
N TYR A 344 5.08 -21.07 2.54
CA TYR A 344 5.39 -19.72 2.97
C TYR A 344 5.23 -19.55 4.49
N ILE A 345 4.09 -19.97 5.07
CA ILE A 345 3.91 -19.92 6.54
C ILE A 345 4.92 -20.80 7.26
N THR A 346 5.09 -22.05 6.82
CA THR A 346 5.97 -23.02 7.49
C THR A 346 7.41 -22.53 7.52
N THR A 347 7.90 -21.99 6.39
CA THR A 347 9.27 -21.49 6.26
C THR A 347 9.46 -20.18 7.01
N THR A 348 8.52 -19.23 6.89
CA THR A 348 8.62 -17.89 7.52
C THR A 348 8.77 -18.00 9.04
N PHE A 349 8.05 -18.94 9.65
CA PHE A 349 8.01 -19.12 11.11
C PHE A 349 8.77 -20.37 11.59
N GLN A 350 9.55 -21.03 10.73
CA GLN A 350 10.33 -22.23 11.07
C GLN A 350 9.49 -23.33 11.75
N LEU A 351 8.29 -23.57 11.24
CA LEU A 351 7.29 -24.49 11.84
C LEU A 351 7.47 -25.95 11.37
N GLU A 352 8.60 -26.29 10.78
CA GLU A 352 8.92 -27.68 10.46
C GLU A 352 8.89 -28.54 11.72
N ALA A 353 8.56 -29.83 11.55
CA ALA A 353 8.53 -30.75 12.67
C ALA A 353 9.91 -30.77 13.30
N ALA A 354 10.02 -30.23 14.52
CA ALA A 354 11.23 -30.36 15.29
C ALA A 354 11.56 -31.86 15.38
N PRO A 355 12.83 -32.28 15.19
CA PRO A 355 13.20 -33.65 15.45
C PRO A 355 12.74 -34.02 16.86
N ALA A 356 12.18 -35.22 17.01
CA ALA A 356 11.60 -35.68 18.27
C ALA A 356 12.60 -35.45 19.42
N GLY A 357 12.28 -34.53 20.34
CA GLY A 357 13.14 -34.18 21.49
C GLY A 357 13.61 -32.72 21.58
N ALA A 358 13.35 -31.86 20.59
CA ALA A 358 13.75 -30.44 20.66
C ALA A 358 12.62 -29.51 21.16
N GLU A 359 12.56 -29.27 22.47
CA GLU A 359 11.83 -28.14 23.05
C GLU A 359 12.62 -26.84 22.81
N GLY A 360 12.43 -26.23 21.63
CA GLY A 360 13.04 -24.95 21.26
C GLY A 360 12.01 -23.84 21.02
N MET A 361 12.33 -22.63 21.45
CA MET A 361 11.61 -21.38 21.14
C MET A 361 11.59 -21.13 19.62
N LEU A 362 10.47 -20.61 19.10
CA LEU A 362 10.37 -20.17 17.70
C LEU A 362 11.14 -18.85 17.51
N MET A 363 11.99 -18.78 16.49
CA MET A 363 12.66 -17.53 16.08
C MET A 363 12.06 -17.03 14.75
N ASP A 364 11.71 -15.74 14.70
CA ASP A 364 11.37 -15.04 13.45
C ASP A 364 12.66 -14.70 12.68
N LEU A 365 12.65 -14.92 11.36
CA LEU A 365 13.72 -14.65 10.41
C LEU A 365 14.14 -13.18 10.34
N ASN A 366 13.36 -12.25 10.88
CA ASN A 366 13.73 -10.83 10.92
C ASN A 366 14.82 -10.46 11.95
N LYS A 367 15.39 -11.42 12.70
CA LYS A 367 16.37 -11.17 13.79
C LYS A 367 15.91 -10.13 14.83
N ARG A 368 14.64 -9.73 14.83
CA ARG A 368 14.07 -8.89 15.88
C ARG A 368 13.76 -9.82 17.03
N ASN A 369 14.61 -9.78 18.06
CA ASN A 369 14.23 -10.25 19.38
C ASN A 369 13.02 -9.42 19.79
N TYR A 370 11.80 -9.96 19.65
CA TYR A 370 10.72 -9.54 20.50
C TYR A 370 10.96 -10.24 21.83
N PRO A 371 11.45 -9.56 22.87
CA PRO A 371 11.37 -10.15 24.19
C PRO A 371 9.89 -10.36 24.46
N CYS A 372 9.43 -11.62 24.47
CA CYS A 372 8.31 -12.01 25.32
C CYS A 372 8.76 -11.85 26.79
N ARG A 373 9.06 -10.62 27.22
CA ARG A 373 9.10 -10.28 28.63
C ARG A 373 7.68 -9.86 28.98
N ARG A 374 6.95 -10.79 29.63
CA ARG A 374 5.90 -10.39 30.56
C ARG A 374 6.56 -9.54 31.65
N TYR A 375 6.55 -8.23 31.49
CA TYR A 375 6.68 -7.36 32.64
C TYR A 375 5.30 -7.21 33.25
N TRP A 376 5.05 -8.03 34.26
CA TRP A 376 4.03 -7.76 35.25
C TRP A 376 4.62 -6.71 36.20
N THR A 377 4.51 -5.43 35.85
CA THR A 377 4.65 -4.36 36.84
C THR A 377 3.25 -3.96 37.24
N GLY A 378 2.90 -4.20 38.49
CA GLY A 378 1.63 -3.75 39.06
C GLY A 378 1.46 -2.25 38.79
N SER A 379 0.23 -1.88 38.41
CA SER A 379 -0.25 -0.53 38.07
C SER A 379 0.30 0.10 36.79
N GLY A 380 -0.55 0.18 35.77
CA GLY A 380 -0.41 1.08 34.61
C GLY A 380 -0.03 0.38 33.31
N ALA A 381 -1.03 0.06 32.48
CA ALA A 381 -0.82 -0.45 31.12
C ALA A 381 -0.38 0.69 30.19
N GLY A 382 0.91 0.80 29.91
CA GLY A 382 1.45 1.51 28.75
C GLY A 382 1.70 0.51 27.62
N TRP A 383 1.10 0.74 26.46
CA TRP A 383 1.35 -0.04 25.25
C TRP A 383 2.38 0.71 24.39
N CYS A 384 3.43 0.02 23.93
CA CYS A 384 4.27 0.53 22.85
C CYS A 384 3.51 0.39 21.52
N MET A 385 3.43 1.49 20.77
CA MET A 385 3.11 1.48 19.33
C MET A 385 4.31 1.03 18.52
#